data_AF-A0AAQ1P517-F1
#
_entry.id   AF-A0AAQ1P517-F1
#
_cell.length_a   1.000
_cell.length_b   1.000
_cell.length_c   1.000
_cell.angle_alpha   90.00
_cell.angle_beta   90.00
_cell.angle_gamma   90.00
#
_symmetry.space_group_name_H-M   'P 1'
#
loop_
_entity.id
_entity.type
_entity.pdbx_description
1 polymer ?
#
loop_
_entity_poly.entity_id
_entity_poly.type
_entity_poly.pdbx_seq_one_letter_code
_entity_poly.pdbx_strand_id
1 'polypeptide(L)' 'MSFPLGAKLEVNGPQRHSLYRLLAGEGAEFPGDITWNFEKFLVGKDGRVLARFSPRTAPDDPAVVQAIEKALA' A
#
# COMPACT_ATOMS: atom_id res chain seq x y z
N MET A 1 -19.72 -0.13 -8.03
CA MET A 1 -18.59 -0.92 -7.52
C MET A 1 -18.35 -0.51 -6.07
N SER A 2 -18.29 -1.46 -5.15
CA SER A 2 -17.91 -1.23 -3.75
C SER A 2 -16.82 -2.22 -3.36
N PHE A 3 -15.98 -1.83 -2.41
CA PHE A 3 -14.94 -2.67 -1.81
C PHE A 3 -15.15 -2.72 -0.29
N PRO A 4 -14.69 -3.78 0.38
CA PRO A 4 -14.81 -3.90 1.82
C PRO A 4 -13.99 -2.82 2.53
N LEU A 5 -14.55 -2.26 3.61
CA LEU A 5 -13.81 -1.41 4.54
C LEU A 5 -13.39 -2.23 5.74
N GLY A 6 -12.12 -2.12 6.12
CA GLY A 6 -11.62 -2.68 7.37
C GLY A 6 -12.00 -1.83 8.58
N ALA A 7 -11.80 -2.39 9.78
CA ALA A 7 -11.80 -1.60 11.00
C ALA A 7 -10.64 -0.59 11.00
N LYS A 8 -10.73 0.45 11.83
CA LYS A 8 -9.64 1.41 12.01
C LYS A 8 -8.40 0.70 12.58
N LEU A 9 -7.24 0.96 11.98
CA LEU A 9 -5.93 0.44 12.41
C LEU A 9 -4.95 1.59 12.61
N GLU A 10 -3.99 1.40 13.52
CA GLU A 10 -2.83 2.27 13.66
C GLU A 10 -1.81 1.94 12.56
N VAL A 11 -1.47 2.92 11.74
CA VAL A 11 -0.58 2.73 10.58
C VAL A 11 0.87 3.09 10.88
N ASN A 12 1.11 3.88 11.92
CA ASN A 12 2.42 4.37 12.35
C ASN A 12 2.61 4.21 13.87
N GLY A 13 3.83 4.50 14.34
CA GLY A 13 4.16 4.55 15.77
C GLY A 13 4.29 3.17 16.45
N PRO A 14 4.44 3.15 17.78
CA PRO A 14 4.69 1.93 18.55
C PRO A 14 3.58 0.87 18.41
N GLN A 15 2.34 1.31 18.19
CA GLN A 15 1.17 0.45 18.02
C GLN A 15 0.86 0.12 16.56
N ARG A 16 1.76 0.44 15.61
CA ARG A 16 1.61 0.10 14.19
C ARG A 16 1.15 -1.34 14.02
N HIS A 17 0.03 -1.54 13.33
CA HIS A 17 -0.55 -2.86 13.08
C HIS A 17 0.40 -3.75 12.26
N SER A 18 0.35 -5.08 12.47
CA SER A 18 1.24 -6.06 11.81
C SER A 18 1.23 -5.96 10.29
N LEU A 19 0.06 -5.73 9.69
CA LEU A 19 -0.08 -5.45 8.26
C LEU A 19 0.83 -4.30 7.80
N TYR A 20 0.80 -3.16 8.50
CA TYR A 20 1.61 -1.99 8.12
C TYR A 20 3.10 -2.17 8.43
N ARG A 21 3.46 -3.08 9.35
CA ARG A 21 4.86 -3.52 9.51
C ARG A 21 5.34 -4.30 8.29
N LEU A 22 4.50 -5.16 7.72
CA LEU A 22 4.84 -5.89 6.49
C LEU A 22 4.90 -4.97 5.26
N LEU A 23 3.98 -4.01 5.16
CA LEU A 23 3.90 -3.12 4.00
C LEU A 23 5.00 -2.03 4.00
N ALA A 24 5.36 -1.50 5.17
CA ALA A 24 6.14 -0.27 5.28
C ALA A 24 7.08 -0.22 6.50
N GLY A 25 7.21 -1.32 7.24
CA GLY A 25 8.11 -1.43 8.37
C GLY A 25 9.58 -1.55 7.96
N GLU A 26 10.46 -1.60 8.95
CA GLU A 26 11.87 -1.87 8.74
C GLU A 26 12.06 -3.24 8.06
N GLY A 27 12.87 -3.28 6.99
CA GLY A 27 13.10 -4.48 6.19
C GLY A 27 12.01 -4.81 5.16
N ALA A 28 10.93 -4.01 5.06
CA ALA A 28 9.99 -4.11 3.96
C ALA A 28 10.62 -3.61 2.64
N GLU A 29 10.05 -4.00 1.50
CA GLU A 29 10.49 -3.54 0.17
C GLU A 29 10.40 -2.01 0.03
N PHE A 30 9.38 -1.39 0.65
CA PHE A 30 9.13 0.04 0.62
C PHE A 30 9.02 0.61 2.05
N PRO A 31 10.14 0.69 2.80
CA PRO A 31 10.12 1.06 4.21
C PRO A 31 9.82 2.56 4.40
N GLY A 32 9.28 2.91 5.56
CA GLY A 32 9.07 4.29 6.01
C GLY A 32 7.63 4.58 6.42
N ASP A 33 7.43 5.62 7.23
CA ASP A 33 6.12 5.95 7.78
C ASP A 33 5.09 6.31 6.71
N ILE A 34 3.83 6.00 6.96
CA ILE A 34 2.71 6.47 6.13
C ILE A 34 2.59 7.98 6.33
N THR A 35 2.73 8.72 5.25
CA THR A 35 2.91 10.18 5.31
C THR A 35 1.59 10.93 5.41
N TRP A 36 0.52 10.39 4.79
CA TRP A 36 -0.81 10.97 4.82
C TRP A 36 -1.90 9.94 4.48
N ASN A 37 -3.15 10.36 4.62
CA ASN A 37 -4.30 9.59 4.14
C ASN A 37 -4.19 9.35 2.62
N PHE A 38 -4.68 8.20 2.17
CA PHE A 38 -4.64 7.74 0.77
C PHE A 38 -3.26 7.33 0.23
N GLU A 39 -2.31 6.98 1.08
CA GLU A 39 -1.14 6.23 0.61
C GLU A 39 -1.55 4.83 0.12
N LYS A 40 -0.97 4.37 -1.00
CA LYS A 40 -1.44 3.16 -1.70
C LYS A 40 -0.33 2.14 -1.81
N PHE A 41 -0.67 0.86 -1.66
CA PHE A 41 0.24 -0.27 -1.83
C PHE A 41 -0.34 -1.23 -2.87
N LEU A 42 0.47 -1.65 -3.83
CA LEU A 42 0.13 -2.73 -4.75
C LEU A 42 0.74 -4.03 -4.22
N VAL A 43 -0.11 -5.01 -3.94
CA VAL A 43 0.30 -6.33 -3.47
C VAL A 43 0.04 -7.36 -4.57
N GLY A 44 1.06 -8.15 -4.89
CA GLY A 44 1.00 -9.21 -5.89
C GLY A 44 0.20 -10.43 -5.43
N LYS A 45 -0.13 -11.31 -6.38
CA LYS A 45 -0.84 -12.57 -6.10
C LYS A 45 -0.06 -13.51 -5.16
N ASP A 46 1.25 -13.34 -5.10
CA ASP A 46 2.17 -14.08 -4.21
C ASP A 46 2.30 -13.43 -2.80
N GLY A 47 1.57 -12.35 -2.54
CA GLY A 47 1.60 -11.62 -1.27
C GLY A 47 2.75 -10.64 -1.13
N ARG A 48 3.61 -10.46 -2.14
CA ARG A 48 4.70 -9.47 -2.10
C ARG A 48 4.20 -8.07 -2.43
N VAL A 49 4.80 -7.06 -1.81
CA VAL A 49 4.54 -5.66 -2.17
C VAL A 49 5.30 -5.34 -3.45
N LEU A 50 4.59 -4.95 -4.51
CA LEU A 50 5.16 -4.67 -5.82
C LEU A 50 5.41 -3.17 -6.04
N ALA A 51 4.62 -2.31 -5.38
CA ALA A 51 4.76 -0.87 -5.46
C ALA A 51 4.13 -0.16 -4.26
N ARG A 52 4.63 1.03 -3.96
CA ARG A 52 4.07 2.00 -2.99
C ARG A 52 3.91 3.34 -3.69
N PHE A 53 2.73 3.95 -3.59
CA PHE A 53 2.41 5.22 -4.25
C PHE A 53 2.07 6.31 -3.24
N SER A 54 2.56 7.51 -3.53
CA SER A 54 2.31 8.71 -2.72
C SER A 54 0.80 8.96 -2.54
N PRO A 55 0.39 9.52 -1.39
CA PRO A 55 -0.95 10.07 -1.21
C PRO A 55 -1.44 10.97 -2.35
N ARG A 56 -0.51 11.73 -2.96
CA ARG A 56 -0.80 12.67 -4.06
C ARG A 56 -0.99 12.01 -5.42
N THR A 57 -0.55 10.78 -5.60
CA THR A 57 -0.79 10.02 -6.84
C THR A 57 -2.28 9.67 -6.92
N ALA A 58 -2.96 10.08 -7.99
CA ALA A 58 -4.37 9.79 -8.16
C ALA A 58 -4.59 8.26 -8.29
N PRO A 59 -5.74 7.71 -7.84
CA PRO A 59 -6.00 6.28 -7.98
C PRO A 59 -6.02 5.77 -9.43
N ASP A 60 -6.39 6.64 -10.37
CA ASP A 60 -6.45 6.41 -11.82
C ASP A 60 -5.22 6.94 -12.57
N ASP A 61 -4.16 7.34 -11.84
CA ASP A 61 -2.90 7.75 -12.44
C ASP A 61 -2.37 6.64 -13.36
N PRO A 62 -1.88 6.98 -14.58
CA PRO A 62 -1.36 5.99 -15.51
C PRO A 62 -0.30 5.06 -14.90
N ALA A 63 0.53 5.56 -13.98
CA ALA A 63 1.55 4.74 -13.31
C ALA A 63 0.92 3.67 -12.40
N VAL A 64 -0.20 3.97 -11.75
CA VAL A 64 -0.94 3.00 -10.91
C VAL A 64 -1.59 1.94 -11.79
N VAL A 65 -2.28 2.37 -12.84
CA VAL A 65 -2.98 1.45 -13.75
C VAL A 65 -2.00 0.50 -14.43
N GLN A 66 -0.89 1.01 -14.97
CA GLN A 66 0.14 0.18 -15.61
C GLN A 66 0.78 -0.81 -14.65
N ALA A 67 1.02 -0.40 -13.39
CA ALA A 67 1.56 -1.31 -12.38
C ALA A 67 0.59 -2.46 -12.07
N ILE A 68 -0.71 -2.17 -11.99
CA ILE A 68 -1.76 -3.19 -11.80
C ILE A 68 -1.82 -4.13 -13.01
N GLU A 69 -1.85 -3.60 -14.23
CA GLU A 69 -1.88 -4.40 -15.46
C GLU A 69 -0.68 -5.33 -15.56
N LYS A 70 0.52 -4.83 -15.24
CA LYS A 70 1.75 -5.63 -15.19
C LYS A 70 1.70 -6.73 -14.14
N ALA A 71 1.03 -6.50 -13.00
CA ALA A 71 0.87 -7.51 -11.95
C ALA A 71 -0.19 -8.57 -12.27
N LEU A 72 -1.04 -8.32 -13.27
CA LEU A 72 -2.07 -9.25 -13.72
C LEU A 72 -1.60 -10.20 -14.83
N ALA A 73 -0.67 -9.72 -15.67
CA ALA A 73 0.00 -10.47 -16.73
C ALA A 73 0.76 -11.69 -16.18
#